data_AF-A0A6M0KYD4-F1
#
_entry.id   AF-A0A6M0KYD4-F1
#
_cell.length_a   1.000
_cell.length_b   1.000
_cell.length_c   1.000
_cell.angle_alpha   90.00
_cell.angle_beta   90.00
_cell.angle_gamma   90.00
#
_symmetry.space_group_name_H-M   'P 1'
#
loop_
_entity.id
_entity.type
_entity.pdbx_description
1 polymer ?
#
loop_
_entity_poly.entity_id
_entity_poly.type
_entity_poly.pdbx_seq_one_letter_code
_entity_poly.pdbx_strand_id
1 'polypeptide(L)'
;KAQKEFDVINLKKEERIAYSKYQSNLHYEASMIFSSYGLGKHEGVKEGIEQGIEQGIEQGMEKGIEQGIEQEKIEIAKNLLDVLDVETISIKTGLSIEEIESLKKI
;
A
#
# COMPACT_ATOMS: atom_id res chain seq x y z
N LYS A 1 -46.70 -5.30 -10.16
CA LYS A 1 -45.97 -6.37 -10.91
C LYS A 1 -46.94 -7.13 -11.83
N ALA A 2 -48.01 -7.71 -11.29
CA ALA A 2 -49.04 -8.42 -12.07
C ALA A 2 -49.73 -7.59 -13.17
N GLN A 3 -49.97 -6.30 -12.97
CA GLN A 3 -50.65 -5.44 -13.96
C GLN A 3 -49.80 -5.15 -15.20
N LYS A 4 -48.47 -4.95 -15.04
CA LYS A 4 -47.53 -4.82 -16.17
C LYS A 4 -47.39 -6.11 -16.97
N GLU A 5 -47.40 -7.27 -16.30
CA GLU A 5 -47.36 -8.57 -16.97
C GLU A 5 -48.65 -8.83 -17.77
N PHE A 6 -49.80 -8.44 -17.23
CA PHE A 6 -51.10 -8.51 -17.91
C PHE A 6 -51.17 -7.64 -19.16
N ASP A 7 -50.64 -6.41 -19.10
CA ASP A 7 -50.61 -5.50 -20.25
C ASP A 7 -49.68 -5.99 -21.37
N VAL A 8 -48.56 -6.65 -21.03
CA VAL A 8 -47.61 -7.22 -22.00
C VAL A 8 -48.20 -8.42 -22.73
N ILE A 9 -49.03 -9.24 -22.06
CA ILE A 9 -49.69 -10.40 -22.69
C ILE A 9 -50.67 -9.96 -23.78
N ASN A 10 -51.28 -8.77 -23.64
CA ASN A 10 -52.21 -8.19 -24.62
C ASN A 10 -51.54 -7.47 -25.81
N LEU A 11 -50.21 -7.35 -25.83
CA LEU A 11 -49.47 -6.75 -26.96
C LEU A 11 -49.41 -7.68 -28.18
N LYS A 12 -49.21 -7.12 -29.39
CA LYS A 12 -48.93 -7.92 -30.59
C LYS A 12 -47.61 -8.67 -30.42
N LYS A 13 -47.45 -9.79 -31.14
CA LYS A 13 -46.29 -10.68 -30.99
C LYS A 13 -44.96 -9.94 -31.18
N GLU A 14 -44.91 -9.04 -32.15
CA GLU A 14 -43.75 -8.22 -32.49
C GLU A 14 -43.39 -7.26 -31.35
N GLU A 15 -44.38 -6.65 -30.73
CA GLU A 15 -44.23 -5.72 -29.59
C GLU A 15 -43.77 -6.47 -28.32
N ARG A 16 -44.29 -7.67 -28.08
CA ARG A 16 -43.80 -8.54 -26.99
C ARG A 16 -42.34 -8.92 -27.16
N ILE A 17 -41.92 -9.24 -28.38
CA ILE A 17 -40.52 -9.56 -28.70
C ILE A 17 -39.64 -8.33 -28.47
N ALA A 18 -40.06 -7.14 -28.92
CA ALA A 18 -39.33 -5.90 -28.70
C ALA A 18 -39.18 -5.57 -27.20
N TYR A 19 -40.27 -5.73 -26.43
CA TYR A 19 -40.27 -5.51 -24.99
C TYR A 19 -39.35 -6.50 -24.25
N SER A 20 -39.40 -7.79 -24.59
CA SER A 20 -38.52 -8.80 -24.01
C SER A 20 -37.04 -8.54 -24.31
N LYS A 21 -36.71 -8.14 -25.55
CA LYS A 21 -35.35 -7.74 -25.93
C LYS A 21 -34.87 -6.54 -25.12
N TYR A 22 -35.71 -5.52 -24.96
CA TYR A 22 -35.39 -4.35 -24.15
C TYR A 22 -35.10 -4.72 -22.69
N GLN A 23 -35.93 -5.56 -22.07
CA GLN A 23 -35.69 -6.04 -20.70
C GLN A 23 -34.41 -6.86 -20.58
N SER A 24 -34.12 -7.72 -21.56
CA SER A 24 -32.88 -8.51 -21.58
C SER A 24 -31.64 -7.62 -21.66
N ASN A 25 -31.68 -6.55 -22.46
CA ASN A 25 -30.57 -5.61 -22.58
C ASN A 25 -30.33 -4.84 -21.27
N LEU A 26 -31.40 -4.35 -20.63
CA LEU A 26 -31.29 -3.69 -19.32
C LEU A 26 -30.70 -4.61 -18.25
N HIS A 27 -31.09 -5.89 -18.25
CA HIS A 27 -30.54 -6.87 -17.31
C HIS A 27 -29.05 -7.13 -17.59
N TYR A 28 -28.66 -7.25 -18.85
CA TYR A 28 -27.27 -7.41 -19.24
C TYR A 28 -26.41 -6.20 -18.84
N GLU A 29 -26.87 -4.98 -19.12
CA GLU A 29 -26.18 -3.75 -18.72
C GLU A 29 -26.03 -3.65 -17.20
N ALA A 30 -27.09 -3.95 -16.44
CA ALA A 30 -27.05 -3.95 -14.98
C ALA A 30 -26.06 -4.99 -14.43
N SER A 31 -26.04 -6.20 -14.99
CA SER A 31 -25.08 -7.25 -14.62
C SER A 31 -23.64 -6.86 -14.94
N MET A 32 -23.41 -6.21 -16.09
CA MET A 32 -22.09 -5.71 -16.49
C MET A 32 -21.60 -4.61 -15.54
N ILE A 33 -22.45 -3.65 -15.19
CA ILE A 33 -22.13 -2.57 -14.24
C ILE A 33 -21.84 -3.12 -12.84
N PHE A 34 -22.64 -4.07 -12.38
CA PHE A 34 -22.41 -4.72 -11.07
C PHE A 34 -21.08 -5.47 -11.05
N SER A 35 -20.78 -6.19 -12.12
CA SER A 35 -19.53 -6.95 -12.26
C SER A 35 -18.31 -6.02 -12.35
N SER A 36 -18.37 -4.95 -13.15
CA SER A 36 -17.27 -3.99 -13.29
C SER A 36 -17.02 -3.22 -11.99
N TYR A 37 -18.07 -2.84 -11.26
CA TYR A 37 -17.94 -2.25 -9.92
C TYR A 37 -17.27 -3.22 -8.94
N GLY A 38 -17.68 -4.49 -8.95
CA GLY A 38 -17.07 -5.54 -8.12
C GLY A 38 -15.59 -5.74 -8.43
N LEU A 39 -15.23 -5.78 -9.71
CA LEU A 39 -13.84 -5.88 -10.17
C LEU A 39 -13.02 -4.67 -9.73
N GLY A 40 -13.50 -3.45 -10.00
CA GLY A 40 -12.78 -2.22 -9.63
C GLY A 40 -12.59 -2.08 -8.13
N LYS A 41 -13.57 -2.49 -7.31
CA LYS A 41 -13.42 -2.51 -5.85
C LYS A 41 -12.38 -3.54 -5.41
N HIS A 42 -12.38 -4.72 -6.02
CA HIS A 42 -11.41 -5.77 -5.70
C HIS A 42 -9.99 -5.37 -6.11
N GLU A 43 -9.81 -4.80 -7.30
CA GLU A 43 -8.53 -4.26 -7.78
C GLU A 43 -8.03 -3.14 -6.88
N GLY A 44 -8.87 -2.14 -6.55
CA GLY A 44 -8.48 -1.04 -5.67
C GLY A 44 -8.08 -1.49 -4.26
N VAL A 45 -8.76 -2.51 -3.70
CA VAL A 45 -8.35 -3.10 -2.40
C VAL A 45 -7.01 -3.82 -2.53
N LYS A 46 -6.82 -4.59 -3.60
CA LYS A 46 -5.57 -5.31 -3.85
C LYS A 46 -4.40 -4.33 -4.02
N GLU A 47 -4.56 -3.32 -4.87
CA GLU A 47 -3.55 -2.27 -5.10
C GLU A 47 -3.23 -1.50 -3.82
N GLY A 48 -4.24 -1.13 -3.03
CA GLY A 48 -4.03 -0.43 -1.76
C GLY A 48 -3.25 -1.26 -0.75
N ILE A 49 -3.51 -2.57 -0.67
CA ILE A 49 -2.74 -3.49 0.21
C ILE A 49 -1.30 -3.63 -0.30
N GLU A 50 -1.12 -3.83 -1.60
CA GLU A 50 0.20 -4.00 -2.21
C GLU A 50 1.07 -2.77 -1.99
N GLN A 51 0.55 -1.58 -2.30
CA GLN A 51 1.24 -0.29 -2.07
C GLN A 51 1.55 -0.07 -0.58
N GLY A 52 0.61 -0.39 0.31
CA GLY A 52 0.82 -0.22 1.75
C GLY A 52 1.93 -1.14 2.30
N ILE A 53 2.00 -2.38 1.81
CA ILE A 53 3.06 -3.33 2.19
C ILE A 53 4.42 -2.87 1.64
N GLU A 54 4.48 -2.50 0.37
CA GLU A 54 5.72 -2.05 -0.28
C GLU A 54 6.31 -0.83 0.44
N GLN A 55 5.50 0.21 0.66
CA GLN A 55 5.92 1.41 1.38
C GLN A 55 6.35 1.11 2.82
N GLY A 56 5.63 0.22 3.51
CA GLY A 56 5.96 -0.16 4.88
C GLY A 56 7.29 -0.89 4.99
N ILE A 57 7.57 -1.80 4.05
CA ILE A 57 8.83 -2.55 3.99
C ILE A 57 9.99 -1.61 3.64
N GLU A 58 9.85 -0.77 2.63
CA GLU A 58 10.88 0.18 2.20
C GLU A 58 11.28 1.12 3.35
N GLN A 59 10.30 1.78 3.97
CA GLN A 59 10.56 2.69 5.09
C GLN A 59 11.13 1.97 6.32
N GLY A 60 10.67 0.75 6.59
CA GLY A 60 11.18 -0.04 7.70
C GLY A 60 12.63 -0.47 7.49
N MET A 61 12.97 -0.87 6.28
CA MET A 61 14.32 -1.29 5.91
C MET A 61 15.29 -0.12 5.91
N GLU A 62 14.93 1.02 5.31
CA GLU A 62 15.76 2.23 5.30
C GLU A 62 16.09 2.70 6.72
N LYS A 63 15.08 2.83 7.58
CA LYS A 63 15.28 3.20 9.00
C LYS A 63 16.11 2.18 9.76
N GLY A 64 15.88 0.89 9.51
CA GLY A 64 16.64 -0.18 10.16
C GLY A 64 18.12 -0.16 9.77
N ILE A 65 18.43 0.07 8.51
CA ILE A 65 19.82 0.18 8.01
C ILE A 65 20.50 1.42 8.59
N GLU A 66 19.84 2.58 8.55
CA GLU A 66 20.40 3.82 9.11
C GLU A 66 20.69 3.69 10.61
N GLN A 67 19.74 3.15 11.38
CA GLN A 67 19.92 2.89 12.81
C GLN A 67 21.05 1.89 13.07
N GLY A 68 21.15 0.83 12.27
CA GLY A 68 22.22 -0.16 12.40
C GLY A 68 23.61 0.43 12.15
N ILE A 69 23.76 1.23 11.09
CA ILE A 69 25.02 1.92 10.78
C ILE A 69 25.41 2.87 11.91
N GLU A 70 24.45 3.64 12.44
CA GLU A 70 24.74 4.58 13.52
C GLU A 70 25.12 3.87 14.82
N GLN A 71 24.43 2.78 15.17
CA GLN A 71 24.80 1.93 16.31
C GLN A 71 26.19 1.33 16.15
N GLU A 72 26.53 0.85 14.95
CA GLU A 72 27.84 0.29 14.65
C GLU A 72 28.96 1.33 14.83
N LYS A 73 28.77 2.57 14.32
CA LYS A 73 29.73 3.65 14.54
C LYS A 73 29.97 3.93 16.02
N ILE A 74 28.89 3.96 16.82
CA ILE A 74 28.96 4.19 18.27
C ILE A 74 29.69 3.04 18.97
N GLU A 75 29.40 1.78 18.61
CA GLU A 75 30.10 0.61 19.16
C GLU A 75 31.59 0.63 18.83
N ILE A 76 31.96 0.93 17.58
CA ILE A 76 33.35 1.07 17.16
C ILE A 76 34.02 2.20 17.97
N ALA A 77 33.37 3.36 18.11
CA ALA A 77 33.92 4.46 18.88
C ALA A 77 34.19 4.06 20.33
N LYS A 78 33.23 3.39 21.01
CA LYS A 78 33.39 2.90 22.38
C LYS A 78 34.57 1.95 22.53
N ASN A 79 34.75 1.04 21.60
CA ASN A 79 35.84 0.06 21.61
C ASN A 79 37.22 0.67 21.30
N LEU A 80 37.27 1.91 20.84
CA LEU A 80 38.51 2.62 20.52
C LEU A 80 38.88 3.69 21.56
N LEU A 81 37.97 4.05 22.47
CA LEU A 81 38.16 5.12 23.46
C LEU A 81 39.35 4.90 24.39
N ASP A 82 39.73 3.65 24.64
CA ASP A 82 40.87 3.25 25.48
C ASP A 82 42.18 3.08 24.69
N VAL A 83 42.12 3.08 23.35
CA VAL A 83 43.26 2.82 22.47
C VAL A 83 43.71 4.07 21.71
N LEU A 84 42.76 4.92 21.28
CA LEU A 84 43.00 6.04 20.38
C LEU A 84 42.54 7.37 20.98
N ASP A 85 43.11 8.48 20.48
CA ASP A 85 42.63 9.81 20.82
C ASP A 85 41.31 10.14 20.09
N VAL A 86 40.60 11.13 20.60
CA VAL A 86 39.24 11.50 20.15
C VAL A 86 39.22 11.98 18.70
N GLU A 87 40.26 12.70 18.27
CA GLU A 87 40.35 13.22 16.92
C GLU A 87 40.50 12.07 15.92
N THR A 88 41.37 11.09 16.24
CA THR A 88 41.50 9.87 15.44
C THR A 88 40.20 9.07 15.39
N ILE A 89 39.50 8.89 16.53
CA ILE A 89 38.22 8.15 16.57
C ILE A 89 37.17 8.85 15.72
N SER A 90 37.09 10.18 15.78
CA SER A 90 36.18 11.00 14.97
C SER A 90 36.41 10.76 13.48
N ILE A 91 37.66 10.82 13.04
CA ILE A 91 38.04 10.58 11.63
C ILE A 91 37.68 9.16 11.18
N LYS A 92 37.84 8.14 12.04
CA LYS A 92 37.62 6.73 11.68
C LYS A 92 36.17 6.31 11.69
N THR A 93 35.36 6.87 12.59
CA THR A 93 33.95 6.50 12.77
C THR A 93 33.00 7.45 12.04
N GLY A 94 33.45 8.66 11.71
CA GLY A 94 32.63 9.72 11.15
C GLY A 94 31.71 10.39 12.17
N LEU A 95 31.86 10.09 13.47
CA LEU A 95 31.18 10.79 14.55
C LEU A 95 31.87 12.12 14.85
N SER A 96 31.10 13.09 15.34
CA SER A 96 31.63 14.34 15.86
C SER A 96 32.41 14.14 17.16
N ILE A 97 33.30 15.10 17.46
CA ILE A 97 34.05 15.11 18.70
C ILE A 97 33.09 15.17 19.90
N GLU A 98 32.01 15.94 19.78
CA GLU A 98 30.98 16.08 20.82
C GLU A 98 30.28 14.75 21.10
N GLU A 99 29.92 13.99 20.06
CA GLU A 99 29.32 12.66 20.21
C GLU A 99 30.28 11.71 20.93
N ILE A 100 31.55 11.68 20.54
CA ILE A 100 32.55 10.80 21.15
C ILE A 100 32.83 11.19 22.62
N GLU A 101 32.91 12.48 22.92
CA GLU A 101 33.06 12.97 24.30
C GLU A 101 31.84 12.65 25.16
N SER A 102 30.64 12.59 24.57
CA SER A 102 29.44 12.16 25.30
C SER A 102 29.50 10.68 25.68
N LEU A 103 30.13 9.83 24.86
CA LEU A 103 30.30 8.39 25.13
C LEU A 103 31.22 8.11 26.33
N LYS A 104 32.17 9.01 26.63
CA LYS A 104 33.05 8.91 27.81
C LYS A 104 32.36 9.19 29.15
N LYS A 105 31.18 9.84 29.11
CA LYS A 105 30.45 10.26 30.32
C LYS A 105 29.51 9.19 30.87
N ILE A 106 29.47 8.02 30.23
CA ILE A 106 28.69 6.84 30.63
C ILE A 106 29.61 5.90 31.41
#